data_AF-A0A7H2BKE5-F1
#
_entry.id   AF-A0A7H2BKE5-F1
#
_cell.length_a   1.000
_cell.length_b   1.000
_cell.length_c   1.000
_cell.angle_alpha   90.00
_cell.angle_beta   90.00
_cell.angle_gamma   90.00
#
_symmetry.space_group_name_H-M   'P 1'
#
loop_
_entity.id
_entity.type
_entity.pdbx_description
1 polymer ?
#
loop_
_entity_poly.entity_id
_entity_poly.type
_entity_poly.pdbx_seq_one_letter_code
_entity_poly.pdbx_strand_id
1 'polypeptide(L)'
;MSADTPASSSRSSSARSSRSGWGIAALLTAGAIATGAWAFPHIQQAQEIQDGADPSFSAPAPSGAATPTATQTLTAGALDTQLKPIAESFNAGNISGTVTDAATGELLYSHRADAARIPASNFKILTDYTLMRHADPAARYTTAVKQAENTLTLVAGGDTLLGTGKSNEDLVVGHAGLQTLAQKTIDALAQQDQKNFVLNLDTSLYSGPAINSAWAQEDIDAGFVNNLAPVAFYSHYSPGADGRSTTNRPTQPAQEVQQHLLDTLNELGAQQGITFTLGKEKKADDGAATVAAVESATVSEQATFMMQESDNMLAEVLGRNAAIAAGKEGSGQAAKDLVRSTLEADGIPTEGLTQTDLCGLSMDNKVTHETLTQIVRAMVNDENGLSAALSGFPVAGGSGTLESRFDDSAEAAARGYARGKTGTLNKVIALTGYTERDNGQVLIYSFITNNVTDTAQAKNTIDRSVAVVTNR
;
A
#
# COMPACT_ATOMS: atom_id res chain seq x y z
N MET A 1 -53.35 55.26 -37.54
CA MET A 1 -52.69 54.78 -36.31
C MET A 1 -51.20 55.03 -36.53
N SER A 2 -50.64 56.22 -36.30
CA SER A 2 -50.80 57.13 -35.14
C SER A 2 -50.42 56.40 -33.84
N ALA A 3 -49.40 56.75 -33.04
CA ALA A 3 -48.32 57.75 -33.11
C ALA A 3 -47.22 57.37 -32.05
N ASP A 4 -46.02 57.95 -31.88
CA ASP A 4 -45.27 59.03 -32.57
C ASP A 4 -43.73 58.91 -32.31
N THR A 5 -42.96 59.97 -32.58
CA THR A 5 -41.50 60.18 -32.37
C THR A 5 -41.24 61.51 -31.60
N PRO A 6 -40.00 61.92 -31.23
CA PRO A 6 -38.87 61.20 -30.61
C PRO A 6 -38.12 62.01 -29.48
N ALA A 7 -37.02 61.43 -28.97
CA ALA A 7 -35.74 62.12 -28.63
C ALA A 7 -35.50 62.92 -27.30
N SER A 8 -34.19 63.14 -27.07
CA SER A 8 -33.52 63.94 -26.02
C SER A 8 -33.33 63.24 -24.64
N SER A 9 -32.24 63.45 -23.87
CA SER A 9 -31.03 64.29 -24.06
C SER A 9 -29.81 63.73 -23.28
N SER A 10 -28.66 64.39 -23.43
CA SER A 10 -27.32 63.96 -23.00
C SER A 10 -26.81 64.50 -21.65
N ARG A 11 -25.80 63.81 -21.08
CA ARG A 11 -24.70 64.26 -20.15
C ARG A 11 -23.95 62.98 -19.72
N SER A 12 -22.63 62.77 -19.87
CA SER A 12 -21.44 63.53 -19.43
C SER A 12 -21.45 63.81 -17.91
N SER A 13 -20.41 63.54 -17.11
CA SER A 13 -19.04 63.07 -17.38
C SER A 13 -18.35 62.61 -16.09
N SER A 14 -17.14 62.05 -16.25
CA SER A 14 -15.98 62.13 -15.34
C SER A 14 -16.04 61.50 -13.94
N ALA A 15 -15.06 60.62 -13.70
CA ALA A 15 -14.69 60.06 -12.41
C ALA A 15 -14.18 61.10 -11.39
N ARG A 16 -14.18 60.72 -10.11
CA ARG A 16 -13.06 61.00 -9.21
C ARG A 16 -12.95 59.98 -8.08
N SER A 17 -11.71 59.76 -7.66
CA SER A 17 -11.26 58.87 -6.59
C SER A 17 -11.51 59.41 -5.19
N SER A 18 -11.63 58.52 -4.20
CA SER A 18 -10.98 58.68 -2.90
C SER A 18 -10.55 57.32 -2.33
N ARG A 19 -9.64 57.34 -1.34
CA ARG A 19 -8.91 56.17 -0.82
C ARG A 19 -9.40 55.76 0.57
N SER A 20 -8.96 54.56 0.96
CA SER A 20 -8.70 54.07 2.32
C SER A 20 -9.86 53.79 3.28
N GLY A 21 -9.82 52.58 3.86
CA GLY A 21 -10.67 52.12 4.95
C GLY A 21 -10.58 50.59 5.07
N TRP A 22 -9.65 50.09 5.88
CA TRP A 22 -9.53 48.64 6.17
C TRP A 22 -10.75 48.15 6.98
N GLY A 23 -11.22 46.92 6.73
CA GLY A 23 -12.30 46.34 7.52
C GLY A 23 -12.68 44.91 7.16
N ILE A 24 -12.05 43.94 7.82
CA ILE A 24 -12.55 42.57 8.06
C ILE A 24 -12.73 41.70 6.80
N ALA A 25 -11.63 41.12 6.34
CA ALA A 25 -11.61 39.82 5.65
C ALA A 25 -10.91 38.80 6.56
N ALA A 26 -11.66 38.18 7.46
CA ALA A 26 -11.15 37.17 8.40
C ALA A 26 -12.27 36.23 8.88
N LEU A 27 -12.52 35.13 8.15
CA LEU A 27 -13.28 33.97 8.66
C LEU A 27 -13.21 32.69 7.77
N LEU A 28 -12.23 32.56 6.86
CA LEU A 28 -12.10 31.37 5.97
C LEU A 28 -10.68 30.76 5.92
N THR A 29 -9.83 31.03 6.91
CA THR A 29 -8.46 30.48 6.99
C THR A 29 -8.23 29.49 8.13
N ALA A 30 -9.22 29.24 9.00
CA ALA A 30 -9.08 28.26 10.10
C ALA A 30 -9.16 26.79 9.63
N GLY A 31 -9.93 26.50 8.57
CA GLY A 31 -10.14 25.13 8.09
C GLY A 31 -8.94 24.52 7.35
N ALA A 32 -8.10 25.34 6.72
CA ALA A 32 -6.97 24.88 5.90
C ALA A 32 -5.63 24.77 6.66
N ILE A 33 -5.56 25.25 7.91
CA ILE A 33 -4.36 25.14 8.75
C ILE A 33 -4.40 23.86 9.58
N ALA A 34 -5.60 23.40 9.96
CA ALA A 34 -5.78 22.14 10.70
C ALA A 34 -5.48 20.88 9.85
N THR A 35 -5.70 20.92 8.54
CA THR A 35 -5.37 19.81 7.63
C THR A 35 -3.87 19.58 7.49
N GLY A 36 -3.06 20.64 7.50
CA GLY A 36 -1.60 20.53 7.49
C GLY A 36 -1.06 19.81 8.73
N ALA A 37 -1.54 20.19 9.92
CA ALA A 37 -1.03 19.64 11.18
C ALA A 37 -1.24 18.12 11.35
N TRP A 38 -2.20 17.50 10.63
CA TRP A 38 -2.47 16.06 10.69
C TRP A 38 -1.70 15.25 9.62
N ALA A 39 -1.32 15.87 8.50
CA ALA A 39 -0.53 15.22 7.46
C ALA A 39 0.99 15.24 7.74
N PHE A 40 1.48 16.28 8.43
CA PHE A 40 2.91 16.50 8.64
C PHE A 40 3.67 15.34 9.33
N PRO A 41 3.14 14.64 10.36
CA PRO A 41 3.85 13.50 10.96
C PRO A 41 4.06 12.33 9.98
N HIS A 42 3.06 12.06 9.13
CA HIS A 42 3.14 10.98 8.15
C HIS A 42 4.00 11.34 6.93
N ILE A 43 4.10 12.63 6.59
CA ILE A 43 5.05 13.11 5.57
C ILE A 43 6.50 13.01 6.10
N GLN A 44 6.76 13.29 7.39
CA GLN A 44 8.09 13.11 7.97
C GLN A 44 8.51 11.64 8.05
N GLN A 45 7.62 10.73 8.42
CA GLN A 45 7.94 9.29 8.45
C GLN A 45 8.30 8.76 7.04
N ALA A 46 7.66 9.28 5.99
CA ALA A 46 8.04 9.00 4.59
C ALA A 46 9.37 9.65 4.14
N GLN A 47 9.87 10.66 4.86
CA GLN A 47 11.18 11.28 4.61
C GLN A 47 12.32 10.59 5.37
N GLU A 48 12.07 10.06 6.57
CA GLU A 48 13.10 9.37 7.37
C GLU A 48 13.39 7.93 6.90
N ILE A 49 12.48 7.29 6.16
CA ILE A 49 12.72 5.99 5.50
C ILE A 49 13.71 6.11 4.29
N GLN A 50 14.16 7.31 3.95
CA GLN A 50 15.04 7.56 2.79
C GLN A 50 16.55 7.43 3.07
N ASP A 51 16.96 7.27 4.33
CA ASP A 51 18.36 7.09 4.72
C ASP A 51 18.59 5.72 5.37
N GLY A 52 18.45 4.66 4.54
CA GLY A 52 18.96 3.31 4.81
C GLY A 52 18.50 2.69 6.13
N ALA A 53 17.30 2.09 6.15
CA ALA A 53 16.84 1.30 7.29
C ALA A 53 17.82 0.15 7.57
N ASP A 54 18.58 0.27 8.65
CA ASP A 54 19.42 -0.79 9.19
C ASP A 54 18.50 -1.95 9.62
N PRO A 55 18.63 -3.16 9.02
CA PRO A 55 17.78 -4.29 9.37
C PRO A 55 18.03 -4.83 10.79
N SER A 56 19.04 -4.32 11.52
CA SER A 56 19.44 -4.80 12.84
C SER A 56 18.73 -4.13 14.02
N PHE A 57 17.39 -4.01 13.98
CA PHE A 57 16.64 -3.77 15.23
C PHE A 57 16.65 -5.02 16.13
N SER A 58 17.58 -5.04 17.08
CA SER A 58 17.47 -5.94 18.23
C SER A 58 16.35 -5.47 19.14
N ALA A 59 15.29 -6.28 19.25
CA ALA A 59 14.27 -6.09 20.27
C ALA A 59 14.92 -5.93 21.66
N PRO A 60 14.42 -5.04 22.54
CA PRO A 60 14.92 -4.93 23.90
C PRO A 60 14.90 -6.31 24.57
N ALA A 61 16.04 -6.73 25.13
CA ALA A 61 16.10 -8.01 25.83
C ALA A 61 15.02 -8.03 26.93
N PRO A 62 14.23 -9.12 27.05
CA PRO A 62 13.10 -9.16 27.97
C PRO A 62 13.59 -8.88 29.39
N SER A 63 13.06 -7.81 29.99
CA SER A 63 13.49 -7.34 31.29
C SER A 63 13.07 -8.35 32.37
N GLY A 64 14.00 -9.21 32.78
CA GLY A 64 13.87 -10.08 33.96
C GLY A 64 12.62 -10.94 33.97
N ALA A 65 12.69 -12.13 33.37
CA ALA A 65 11.62 -13.12 33.46
C ALA A 65 11.27 -13.42 34.94
N ALA A 66 10.15 -12.87 35.42
CA ALA A 66 9.39 -13.50 36.47
C ALA A 66 9.04 -14.92 35.99
N THR A 67 9.18 -15.93 36.84
CA THR A 67 8.82 -17.30 36.45
C THR A 67 7.35 -17.32 36.04
N PRO A 68 7.01 -17.63 34.78
CA PRO A 68 5.64 -17.53 34.31
C PRO A 68 4.79 -18.52 35.11
N THR A 69 3.84 -17.98 35.88
CA THR A 69 2.81 -18.81 36.50
C THR A 69 1.87 -19.20 35.38
N ALA A 70 2.11 -20.36 34.77
CA ALA A 70 1.55 -20.77 33.49
C ALA A 70 0.08 -20.36 33.33
N THR A 71 -0.13 -19.27 32.57
CA THR A 71 -1.46 -18.71 32.31
C THR A 71 -2.30 -19.80 31.65
N GLN A 72 -3.49 -20.09 32.20
CA GLN A 72 -4.32 -21.18 31.67
C GLN A 72 -4.65 -20.92 30.20
N THR A 73 -4.63 -22.00 29.40
CA THR A 73 -5.11 -21.99 28.02
C THR A 73 -6.55 -21.47 27.99
N LEU A 74 -6.80 -20.44 27.18
CA LEU A 74 -8.13 -19.87 27.05
C LEU A 74 -9.04 -20.79 26.21
N THR A 75 -10.30 -20.88 26.60
CA THR A 75 -11.37 -21.63 25.94
C THR A 75 -12.54 -20.69 25.59
N ALA A 76 -13.59 -21.21 24.94
CA ALA A 76 -14.74 -20.44 24.50
C ALA A 76 -15.29 -19.47 25.58
N GLY A 77 -15.43 -18.20 25.19
CA GLY A 77 -15.97 -17.13 26.03
C GLY A 77 -15.04 -16.61 27.13
N ALA A 78 -13.82 -17.14 27.30
CA ALA A 78 -12.92 -16.75 28.41
C ALA A 78 -12.55 -15.26 28.42
N LEU A 79 -12.62 -14.57 27.28
CA LEU A 79 -12.32 -13.15 27.14
C LEU A 79 -13.55 -12.23 27.32
N ASP A 80 -14.77 -12.77 27.41
CA ASP A 80 -16.01 -11.99 27.41
C ASP A 80 -16.06 -10.93 28.52
N THR A 81 -15.71 -11.30 29.75
CA THR A 81 -15.76 -10.39 30.91
C THR A 81 -14.74 -9.24 30.80
N GLN A 82 -13.69 -9.41 29.99
CA GLN A 82 -12.63 -8.41 29.82
C GLN A 82 -12.89 -7.53 28.59
N LEU A 83 -13.32 -8.12 27.47
CA LEU A 83 -13.51 -7.41 26.19
C LEU A 83 -14.91 -6.78 26.03
N LYS A 84 -15.98 -7.36 26.59
CA LYS A 84 -17.33 -6.76 26.47
C LYS A 84 -17.41 -5.35 27.09
N PRO A 85 -16.87 -5.08 28.29
CA PRO A 85 -16.88 -3.71 28.84
C PRO A 85 -16.11 -2.70 27.99
N ILE A 86 -15.03 -3.11 27.31
CA ILE A 86 -14.29 -2.24 26.38
C ILE A 86 -15.18 -1.91 25.16
N ALA A 87 -15.79 -2.93 24.55
CA ALA A 87 -16.67 -2.74 23.40
C ALA A 87 -17.96 -1.96 23.71
N GLU A 88 -18.52 -2.12 24.92
CA GLU A 88 -19.76 -1.46 25.36
C GLU A 88 -19.53 -0.03 25.86
N SER A 89 -18.35 0.29 26.38
CA SER A 89 -17.97 1.66 26.76
C SER A 89 -17.49 2.50 25.56
N PHE A 90 -17.13 1.86 24.44
CA PHE A 90 -16.72 2.54 23.23
C PHE A 90 -17.90 3.27 22.56
N ASN A 91 -17.80 4.60 22.50
CA ASN A 91 -18.85 5.50 22.01
C ASN A 91 -18.47 6.25 20.72
N ALA A 92 -17.24 6.11 20.22
CA ALA A 92 -16.76 6.80 19.02
C ALA A 92 -16.89 5.98 17.73
N GLY A 93 -17.86 5.05 17.66
CA GLY A 93 -18.17 4.26 16.46
C GLY A 93 -18.82 2.92 16.79
N ASN A 94 -18.95 2.07 15.78
CA ASN A 94 -19.50 0.73 15.86
C ASN A 94 -18.38 -0.31 15.82
N ILE A 95 -17.84 -0.67 16.98
CA ILE A 95 -16.87 -1.76 17.12
C ILE A 95 -17.54 -3.13 16.90
N SER A 96 -16.81 -4.02 16.24
CA SER A 96 -17.03 -5.46 16.18
C SER A 96 -15.69 -6.19 16.24
N GLY A 97 -15.71 -7.45 16.70
CA GLY A 97 -14.51 -8.25 16.70
C GLY A 97 -14.69 -9.71 17.07
N THR A 98 -13.62 -10.47 16.82
CA THR A 98 -13.50 -11.89 17.14
C THR A 98 -12.11 -12.19 17.68
N VAL A 99 -12.02 -13.26 18.47
CA VAL A 99 -10.77 -13.91 18.83
C VAL A 99 -10.95 -15.41 18.70
N THR A 100 -10.02 -16.07 18.01
CA THR A 100 -10.01 -17.53 17.81
C THR A 100 -8.67 -18.12 18.24
N ASP A 101 -8.68 -19.36 18.71
CA ASP A 101 -7.47 -20.16 18.89
C ASP A 101 -6.93 -20.61 17.53
N ALA A 102 -5.63 -20.42 17.27
CA ALA A 102 -5.04 -20.74 15.96
C ALA A 102 -5.00 -22.25 15.69
N ALA A 103 -4.74 -23.07 16.70
CA ALA A 103 -4.63 -24.52 16.55
C ALA A 103 -6.03 -25.14 16.37
N THR A 104 -6.94 -24.90 17.30
CA THR A 104 -8.26 -25.57 17.34
C THR A 104 -9.31 -24.89 16.46
N GLY A 105 -9.16 -23.60 16.16
CA GLY A 105 -10.22 -22.78 15.54
C GLY A 105 -11.36 -22.41 16.50
N GLU A 106 -11.24 -22.69 17.81
CA GLU A 106 -12.27 -22.38 18.80
C GLU A 106 -12.49 -20.87 18.93
N LEU A 107 -13.76 -20.45 18.94
CA LEU A 107 -14.16 -19.05 19.09
C LEU A 107 -14.12 -18.63 20.58
N LEU A 108 -13.10 -17.88 20.95
CA LEU A 108 -12.84 -17.42 22.33
C LEU A 108 -13.59 -16.12 22.67
N TYR A 109 -13.88 -15.30 21.67
CA TYR A 109 -14.65 -14.06 21.80
C TYR A 109 -15.38 -13.72 20.50
N SER A 110 -16.58 -13.16 20.61
CA SER A 110 -17.31 -12.56 19.48
C SER A 110 -18.17 -11.39 19.93
N HIS A 111 -18.12 -10.29 19.18
CA HIS A 111 -18.98 -9.13 19.35
C HIS A 111 -19.36 -8.57 17.98
N ARG A 112 -20.65 -8.66 17.60
CA ARG A 112 -21.22 -8.13 16.34
C ARG A 112 -20.42 -8.57 15.09
N ALA A 113 -19.89 -9.79 15.10
CA ALA A 113 -18.92 -10.29 14.13
C ALA A 113 -19.50 -10.94 12.87
N ASP A 114 -20.80 -11.24 12.93
CA ASP A 114 -21.63 -11.86 11.89
C ASP A 114 -21.80 -10.99 10.63
N ALA A 115 -21.85 -9.66 10.81
CA ALA A 115 -21.98 -8.73 9.70
C ALA A 115 -20.63 -8.38 9.06
N ALA A 116 -20.58 -8.40 7.72
CA ALA A 116 -19.43 -7.90 6.97
C ALA A 116 -19.19 -6.39 7.23
N ARG A 117 -17.92 -5.99 7.36
CA ARG A 117 -17.47 -4.65 7.74
C ARG A 117 -16.61 -4.02 6.65
N ILE A 118 -16.51 -2.70 6.65
CA ILE A 118 -15.47 -2.00 5.88
C ILE A 118 -14.13 -2.26 6.60
N PRO A 119 -13.15 -2.91 5.96
CA PRO A 119 -11.93 -3.35 6.64
C PRO A 119 -10.78 -2.34 6.57
N ALA A 120 -10.90 -1.30 5.73
CA ALA A 120 -9.76 -0.48 5.32
C ALA A 120 -8.59 -1.38 4.83
N SER A 121 -7.35 -0.99 5.09
CA SER A 121 -6.14 -1.75 4.66
C SER A 121 -5.99 -3.18 5.23
N ASN A 122 -6.90 -3.67 6.08
CA ASN A 122 -6.94 -5.11 6.39
C ASN A 122 -7.33 -5.95 5.15
N PHE A 123 -7.88 -5.33 4.09
CA PHE A 123 -8.06 -6.00 2.80
C PHE A 123 -6.75 -6.48 2.17
N LYS A 124 -5.62 -5.83 2.49
CA LYS A 124 -4.30 -6.27 2.02
C LYS A 124 -3.93 -7.68 2.52
N ILE A 125 -4.52 -8.16 3.63
CA ILE A 125 -4.38 -9.54 4.10
C ILE A 125 -4.89 -10.54 3.03
N LEU A 126 -5.99 -10.24 2.34
CA LEU A 126 -6.54 -11.09 1.27
C LEU A 126 -5.64 -11.09 0.04
N THR A 127 -5.10 -9.92 -0.30
CA THR A 127 -4.18 -9.71 -1.43
C THR A 127 -2.85 -10.41 -1.19
N ASP A 128 -2.27 -10.27 0.00
CA ASP A 128 -1.03 -10.93 0.46
C ASP A 128 -1.17 -12.46 0.49
N TYR A 129 -2.24 -12.96 1.09
CA TYR A 129 -2.60 -14.38 1.05
C TYR A 129 -2.66 -14.93 -0.38
N THR A 130 -3.38 -14.23 -1.26
CA THR A 130 -3.56 -14.66 -2.65
C THR A 130 -2.24 -14.61 -3.43
N LEU A 131 -1.40 -13.60 -3.19
CA LEU A 131 -0.05 -13.53 -3.76
C LEU A 131 0.78 -14.74 -3.33
N MET A 132 0.88 -15.01 -2.03
CA MET A 132 1.67 -16.14 -1.49
C MET A 132 1.12 -17.52 -1.88
N ARG A 133 -0.15 -17.62 -2.31
CA ARG A 133 -0.73 -18.87 -2.85
C ARG A 133 -0.38 -19.16 -4.31
N HIS A 134 -0.02 -18.15 -5.11
CA HIS A 134 0.15 -18.28 -6.57
C HIS A 134 1.52 -17.87 -7.10
N ALA A 135 2.22 -16.95 -6.43
CA ALA A 135 3.57 -16.54 -6.78
C ALA A 135 4.62 -17.29 -5.94
N ASP A 136 5.77 -17.61 -6.54
CA ASP A 136 6.95 -18.06 -5.81
C ASP A 136 7.48 -16.90 -4.94
N PRO A 137 7.53 -17.02 -3.60
CA PRO A 137 7.98 -15.95 -2.72
C PRO A 137 9.42 -15.49 -3.00
N ALA A 138 10.27 -16.35 -3.58
CA ALA A 138 11.66 -16.05 -3.91
C ALA A 138 11.85 -15.51 -5.35
N ALA A 139 10.81 -15.51 -6.18
CA ALA A 139 10.87 -14.93 -7.52
C ALA A 139 11.07 -13.41 -7.48
N ARG A 140 11.47 -12.84 -8.61
CA ARG A 140 11.70 -11.39 -8.81
C ARG A 140 11.02 -10.94 -10.10
N TYR A 141 10.61 -9.69 -10.16
CA TYR A 141 10.10 -9.05 -11.37
C TYR A 141 11.25 -8.41 -12.14
N THR A 142 11.31 -8.62 -13.45
CA THR A 142 12.44 -8.20 -14.30
C THR A 142 12.07 -6.99 -15.16
N THR A 143 12.69 -5.84 -14.92
CA THR A 143 12.61 -4.70 -15.85
C THR A 143 13.76 -4.78 -16.85
N ALA A 144 13.44 -4.81 -18.14
CA ALA A 144 14.41 -5.12 -19.20
C ALA A 144 14.40 -4.11 -20.34
N VAL A 145 15.54 -3.96 -21.02
CA VAL A 145 15.62 -3.31 -22.33
C VAL A 145 15.83 -4.40 -23.38
N LYS A 146 14.94 -4.45 -24.38
CA LYS A 146 15.04 -5.34 -25.54
C LYS A 146 15.34 -4.55 -26.81
N GLN A 147 16.11 -5.13 -27.72
CA GLN A 147 16.50 -4.55 -29.01
C GLN A 147 15.90 -5.32 -30.18
N ALA A 148 15.33 -4.59 -31.14
CA ALA A 148 15.02 -5.06 -32.49
C ALA A 148 15.53 -4.00 -33.49
N GLU A 149 16.52 -4.36 -34.31
CA GLU A 149 17.22 -3.43 -35.21
C GLU A 149 17.73 -2.18 -34.46
N ASN A 150 17.27 -0.99 -34.87
CA ASN A 150 17.60 0.32 -34.29
C ASN A 150 16.61 0.76 -33.20
N THR A 151 15.71 -0.13 -32.79
CA THR A 151 14.67 0.13 -31.77
C THR A 151 15.03 -0.57 -30.48
N LEU A 152 14.97 0.16 -29.38
CA LEU A 152 14.97 -0.37 -28.02
C LEU A 152 13.55 -0.26 -27.45
N THR A 153 13.20 -1.19 -26.58
CA THR A 153 11.93 -1.17 -25.85
C THR A 153 12.21 -1.46 -24.38
N LEU A 154 11.85 -0.51 -23.51
CA LEU A 154 11.75 -0.73 -22.07
C LEU A 154 10.54 -1.62 -21.81
N VAL A 155 10.77 -2.86 -21.37
CA VAL A 155 9.73 -3.84 -21.06
C VAL A 155 9.49 -3.86 -19.56
N ALA A 156 8.26 -3.51 -19.17
CA ALA A 156 7.79 -3.50 -17.81
C ALA A 156 7.52 -4.93 -17.30
N GLY A 157 8.18 -5.32 -16.21
CA GLY A 157 8.10 -6.68 -15.64
C GLY A 157 7.15 -6.85 -14.45
N GLY A 158 6.45 -5.80 -14.02
CA GLY A 158 5.61 -5.81 -12.81
C GLY A 158 6.30 -5.28 -11.55
N ASP A 159 7.55 -4.81 -11.67
CA ASP A 159 8.25 -4.06 -10.62
C ASP A 159 7.87 -2.58 -10.65
N THR A 160 7.38 -2.06 -9.53
CA THR A 160 7.03 -0.64 -9.38
C THR A 160 7.77 0.04 -8.23
N LEU A 161 8.81 -0.60 -7.71
CA LEU A 161 9.66 -0.11 -6.62
C LEU A 161 11.05 0.30 -7.12
N LEU A 162 11.16 0.65 -8.40
CA LEU A 162 12.44 1.08 -8.98
C LEU A 162 12.96 2.34 -8.28
N GLY A 163 14.29 2.40 -8.15
CA GLY A 163 15.03 3.61 -7.82
C GLY A 163 15.57 4.28 -9.08
N THR A 164 15.76 5.61 -9.04
CA THR A 164 16.40 6.36 -10.13
C THR A 164 17.90 6.05 -10.25
N GLY A 165 18.58 5.82 -9.12
CA GLY A 165 20.01 5.56 -9.03
C GLY A 165 20.45 4.15 -9.42
N LYS A 166 21.58 3.70 -8.85
CA LYS A 166 22.08 2.32 -9.02
C LYS A 166 21.24 1.32 -8.24
N SER A 167 21.16 0.09 -8.75
CA SER A 167 20.66 -1.06 -8.00
C SER A 167 21.40 -1.20 -6.68
N ASN A 168 20.65 -1.44 -5.61
CA ASN A 168 21.18 -1.74 -4.29
C ASN A 168 20.49 -2.97 -3.71
N GLU A 169 21.21 -4.09 -3.61
CA GLU A 169 20.66 -5.38 -3.21
C GLU A 169 20.16 -5.41 -1.75
N ASP A 170 20.62 -4.48 -0.91
CA ASP A 170 20.20 -4.34 0.50
C ASP A 170 18.83 -3.64 0.66
N LEU A 171 18.25 -3.10 -0.41
CA LEU A 171 16.97 -2.36 -0.37
C LEU A 171 15.83 -3.16 -1.01
N VAL A 172 14.59 -2.94 -0.53
CA VAL A 172 13.38 -3.36 -1.24
C VAL A 172 13.04 -2.36 -2.35
N VAL A 173 12.99 -1.07 -2.01
CA VAL A 173 12.76 0.02 -2.94
C VAL A 173 14.10 0.56 -3.44
N GLY A 174 14.35 0.49 -4.74
CA GLY A 174 15.68 0.73 -5.32
C GLY A 174 16.55 -0.52 -5.49
N HIS A 175 16.02 -1.72 -5.22
CA HIS A 175 16.71 -2.97 -5.56
C HIS A 175 17.07 -3.02 -7.05
N ALA A 176 16.05 -2.78 -7.90
CA ALA A 176 16.23 -2.40 -9.28
C ALA A 176 16.49 -0.88 -9.36
N GLY A 177 17.68 -0.50 -9.81
CA GLY A 177 18.03 0.90 -10.05
C GLY A 177 18.16 1.21 -11.54
N LEU A 178 17.51 2.28 -11.98
CA LEU A 178 17.44 2.68 -13.38
C LEU A 178 18.83 3.03 -13.95
N GLN A 179 19.71 3.64 -13.17
CA GLN A 179 21.08 3.93 -13.61
C GLN A 179 21.87 2.64 -13.91
N THR A 180 21.62 1.55 -13.16
CA THR A 180 22.23 0.24 -13.46
C THR A 180 21.67 -0.35 -14.75
N LEU A 181 20.36 -0.21 -15.01
CA LEU A 181 19.75 -0.64 -16.28
C LEU A 181 20.31 0.16 -17.47
N ALA A 182 20.45 1.47 -17.31
CA ALA A 182 21.02 2.36 -18.31
C ALA A 182 22.48 2.01 -18.61
N GLN A 183 23.33 1.85 -17.59
CA GLN A 183 24.74 1.48 -17.78
C GLN A 183 24.88 0.13 -18.50
N LYS A 184 24.18 -0.91 -18.05
CA LYS A 184 24.16 -2.23 -18.74
C LYS A 184 23.74 -2.11 -20.21
N THR A 185 22.78 -1.22 -20.50
CA THR A 185 22.32 -0.96 -21.88
C THR A 185 23.42 -0.30 -22.70
N ILE A 186 24.09 0.74 -22.18
CA ILE A 186 25.22 1.40 -22.86
C ILE A 186 26.36 0.40 -23.13
N ASP A 187 26.73 -0.41 -22.14
CA ASP A 187 27.81 -1.40 -22.26
C ASP A 187 27.51 -2.43 -23.37
N ALA A 188 26.25 -2.87 -23.51
CA ALA A 188 25.81 -3.79 -24.56
C ALA A 188 25.77 -3.15 -25.97
N LEU A 189 25.54 -1.84 -26.06
CA LEU A 189 25.47 -1.08 -27.32
C LEU A 189 26.84 -0.53 -27.76
N ALA A 190 27.79 -0.39 -26.85
CA ALA A 190 29.14 0.16 -27.09
C ALA A 190 29.84 -0.45 -28.31
N GLN A 191 29.74 -1.78 -28.43
CA GLN A 191 30.39 -2.59 -29.47
C GLN A 191 29.62 -2.65 -30.80
N GLN A 192 28.43 -2.05 -30.90
CA GLN A 192 27.65 -2.05 -32.14
C GLN A 192 28.03 -0.87 -33.04
N ASP A 193 28.03 -1.07 -34.37
CA ASP A 193 28.22 0.02 -35.34
C ASP A 193 27.05 1.03 -35.29
N GLN A 194 25.85 0.58 -34.91
CA GLN A 194 24.69 1.44 -34.75
C GLN A 194 24.83 2.32 -33.51
N LYS A 195 24.66 3.64 -33.69
CA LYS A 195 24.80 4.64 -32.62
C LYS A 195 23.55 5.48 -32.33
N ASN A 196 22.44 5.25 -33.03
CA ASN A 196 21.21 6.04 -32.87
C ASN A 196 20.03 5.11 -32.61
N PHE A 197 19.31 5.29 -31.50
CA PHE A 197 18.23 4.40 -31.09
C PHE A 197 16.94 5.14 -30.76
N VAL A 198 15.81 4.46 -30.94
CA VAL A 198 14.49 4.91 -30.46
C VAL A 198 14.13 4.07 -29.23
N LEU A 199 13.78 4.70 -28.10
CA LEU A 199 13.37 4.01 -26.87
C LEU A 199 11.84 3.99 -26.76
N ASN A 200 11.23 2.88 -27.14
CA ASN A 200 9.82 2.57 -26.89
C ASN A 200 9.59 2.07 -25.45
N LEU A 201 8.31 1.96 -25.07
CA LEU A 201 7.85 1.45 -23.78
C LEU A 201 6.82 0.32 -24.01
N ASP A 202 6.99 -0.81 -23.34
CA ASP A 202 6.05 -1.94 -23.34
C ASP A 202 5.45 -2.14 -21.95
N THR A 203 4.18 -1.74 -21.83
CA THR A 203 3.30 -1.87 -20.66
C THR A 203 2.34 -3.06 -20.78
N SER A 204 2.45 -3.88 -21.82
CA SER A 204 1.41 -4.88 -22.19
C SER A 204 1.23 -6.04 -21.21
N LEU A 205 2.05 -6.08 -20.15
CA LEU A 205 1.87 -6.97 -19.00
C LEU A 205 0.52 -6.74 -18.29
N TYR A 206 0.05 -5.50 -18.20
CA TYR A 206 -1.22 -5.15 -17.55
C TYR A 206 -2.31 -4.83 -18.56
N SER A 207 -3.55 -5.21 -18.22
CA SER A 207 -4.75 -4.94 -19.00
C SER A 207 -5.84 -4.25 -18.17
N GLY A 208 -6.89 -3.77 -18.86
CA GLY A 208 -7.99 -3.02 -18.23
C GLY A 208 -7.61 -1.59 -17.80
N PRO A 209 -8.46 -0.92 -17.01
CA PRO A 209 -8.22 0.45 -16.56
C PRO A 209 -6.94 0.58 -15.71
N ALA A 210 -6.21 1.67 -15.92
CA ALA A 210 -5.09 2.06 -15.06
C ALA A 210 -5.57 2.53 -13.67
N ILE A 211 -6.71 3.22 -13.59
CA ILE A 211 -7.28 3.72 -12.34
C ILE A 211 -8.57 2.98 -11.98
N ASN A 212 -8.80 2.78 -10.68
CA ASN A 212 -10.07 2.27 -10.19
C ASN A 212 -11.09 3.41 -10.09
N SER A 213 -12.21 3.30 -10.81
CA SER A 213 -13.26 4.33 -10.86
C SER A 213 -14.05 4.51 -9.56
N ALA A 214 -13.77 3.71 -8.53
CA ALA A 214 -14.41 3.77 -7.23
C ALA A 214 -13.51 4.36 -6.11
N TRP A 215 -12.32 4.84 -6.45
CA TRP A 215 -11.54 5.68 -5.55
C TRP A 215 -12.09 7.11 -5.57
N ALA A 216 -12.13 7.76 -4.39
CA ALA A 216 -12.60 9.14 -4.29
C ALA A 216 -11.56 10.10 -4.87
N GLN A 217 -12.00 11.22 -5.43
CA GLN A 217 -11.09 12.21 -6.00
C GLN A 217 -10.17 12.79 -4.91
N GLU A 218 -10.70 12.94 -3.70
CA GLU A 218 -9.95 13.42 -2.54
C GLU A 218 -8.80 12.48 -2.13
N ASP A 219 -8.95 11.15 -2.32
CA ASP A 219 -7.89 10.18 -2.04
C ASP A 219 -6.81 10.18 -3.13
N ILE A 220 -7.21 10.46 -4.39
CA ILE A 220 -6.29 10.65 -5.52
C ILE A 220 -5.49 11.95 -5.33
N ASP A 221 -6.17 13.05 -5.01
CA ASP A 221 -5.57 14.37 -4.78
C ASP A 221 -4.64 14.38 -3.55
N ALA A 222 -4.91 13.52 -2.56
CA ALA A 222 -4.03 13.29 -1.40
C ALA A 222 -2.82 12.39 -1.70
N GLY A 223 -2.71 11.82 -2.90
CA GLY A 223 -1.61 10.93 -3.30
C GLY A 223 -1.69 9.51 -2.73
N PHE A 224 -2.84 9.08 -2.19
CA PHE A 224 -3.00 7.72 -1.68
C PHE A 224 -3.05 6.68 -2.81
N VAL A 225 -3.51 7.06 -4.00
CA VAL A 225 -3.62 6.24 -5.22
C VAL A 225 -3.57 7.13 -6.46
N ASN A 226 -3.21 6.57 -7.63
CA ASN A 226 -3.42 7.21 -8.94
C ASN A 226 -3.46 6.12 -10.04
N ASN A 227 -3.19 6.48 -11.29
CA ASN A 227 -3.05 5.54 -12.40
C ASN A 227 -1.96 4.49 -12.12
N LEU A 228 -2.36 3.22 -12.13
CA LEU A 228 -1.46 2.07 -12.02
C LEU A 228 -0.75 1.80 -13.35
N ALA A 229 0.51 1.40 -13.27
CA ALA A 229 1.28 0.89 -14.39
C ALA A 229 2.21 -0.27 -13.96
N PRO A 230 2.61 -1.17 -14.88
CA PRO A 230 3.48 -2.32 -14.58
C PRO A 230 4.97 -1.96 -14.40
N VAL A 231 5.33 -0.68 -14.53
CA VAL A 231 6.63 -0.14 -14.13
C VAL A 231 6.44 1.28 -13.57
N ALA A 232 7.12 1.59 -12.47
CA ALA A 232 7.12 2.91 -11.84
C ALA A 232 8.31 3.05 -10.87
N PHE A 233 8.62 4.28 -10.46
CA PHE A 233 9.49 4.53 -9.32
C PHE A 233 8.70 4.45 -8.01
N TYR A 234 9.37 4.08 -6.92
CA TYR A 234 8.92 4.34 -5.54
C TYR A 234 7.43 4.05 -5.26
N SER A 235 6.87 2.94 -5.75
CA SER A 235 5.43 2.65 -5.65
C SER A 235 4.56 3.75 -6.29
N HIS A 236 4.85 4.08 -7.54
CA HIS A 236 4.22 5.16 -8.32
C HIS A 236 4.35 6.56 -7.73
N TYR A 237 5.28 6.82 -6.81
CA TYR A 237 5.64 8.19 -6.44
C TYR A 237 6.68 8.78 -7.41
N SER A 238 6.48 10.04 -7.84
CA SER A 238 7.44 10.76 -8.68
C SER A 238 8.76 10.98 -7.95
N PRO A 239 9.92 10.87 -8.63
CA PRO A 239 11.21 11.24 -8.09
C PRO A 239 11.35 12.76 -7.91
N GLY A 240 12.02 13.17 -6.84
CA GLY A 240 12.45 14.53 -6.58
C GLY A 240 13.76 14.88 -7.30
N ALA A 241 14.15 16.16 -7.25
CA ALA A 241 15.39 16.64 -7.88
C ALA A 241 16.68 16.12 -7.23
N ASP A 242 16.58 15.58 -6.02
CA ASP A 242 17.63 14.86 -5.29
C ASP A 242 17.62 13.34 -5.55
N GLY A 243 16.73 12.87 -6.44
CA GLY A 243 16.53 11.46 -6.75
C GLY A 243 15.70 10.69 -5.72
N ARG A 244 15.25 11.32 -4.62
CA ARG A 244 14.45 10.67 -3.57
C ARG A 244 12.96 10.66 -3.93
N SER A 245 12.13 9.88 -3.23
CA SER A 245 10.68 9.87 -3.48
C SER A 245 10.01 11.17 -3.04
N THR A 246 9.08 11.69 -3.84
CA THR A 246 8.11 12.71 -3.40
C THR A 246 6.83 12.07 -2.84
N THR A 247 5.84 12.88 -2.46
CA THR A 247 4.48 12.45 -2.10
C THR A 247 3.51 12.46 -3.29
N ASN A 248 3.95 12.89 -4.48
CA ASN A 248 3.10 13.00 -5.66
C ASN A 248 3.06 11.67 -6.42
N ARG A 249 1.85 11.13 -6.69
CA ARG A 249 1.68 10.02 -7.65
C ARG A 249 1.22 10.59 -8.99
N PRO A 250 1.96 10.43 -10.11
CA PRO A 250 1.60 11.02 -11.39
C PRO A 250 0.55 10.18 -12.15
N THR A 251 -0.03 10.74 -13.20
CA THR A 251 -1.00 10.04 -14.06
C THR A 251 -0.35 9.18 -15.16
N GLN A 252 0.96 9.32 -15.37
CA GLN A 252 1.73 8.60 -16.41
C GLN A 252 3.06 8.03 -15.86
N PRO A 253 3.02 7.19 -14.81
CA PRO A 253 4.23 6.74 -14.11
C PRO A 253 5.17 5.88 -14.98
N ALA A 254 4.66 5.06 -15.90
CA ALA A 254 5.54 4.28 -16.78
C ALA A 254 6.25 5.15 -17.84
N GLN A 255 5.59 6.20 -18.33
CA GLN A 255 6.18 7.18 -19.23
C GLN A 255 7.19 8.07 -18.50
N GLU A 256 7.00 8.34 -17.20
CA GLU A 256 8.00 8.99 -16.33
C GLU A 256 9.27 8.13 -16.23
N VAL A 257 9.14 6.80 -16.02
CA VAL A 257 10.29 5.87 -16.05
C VAL A 257 10.96 5.85 -17.43
N GLN A 258 10.19 5.80 -18.52
CA GLN A 258 10.73 5.82 -19.89
C GLN A 258 11.54 7.10 -20.15
N GLN A 259 11.03 8.26 -19.74
CA GLN A 259 11.70 9.55 -19.90
C GLN A 259 12.99 9.61 -19.07
N HIS A 260 12.94 9.20 -17.80
CA HIS A 260 14.12 9.18 -16.93
C HIS A 260 15.20 8.22 -17.46
N LEU A 261 14.80 7.08 -18.04
CA LEU A 261 15.73 6.14 -18.69
C LEU A 261 16.34 6.75 -19.96
N LEU A 262 15.54 7.44 -20.78
CA LEU A 262 16.00 8.14 -21.98
C LEU A 262 17.07 9.19 -21.65
N ASP A 263 16.83 9.99 -20.60
CA ASP A 263 17.75 11.04 -20.17
C ASP A 263 19.04 10.45 -19.62
N THR A 264 18.95 9.41 -18.77
CA THR A 264 20.12 8.68 -18.24
C THR A 264 20.94 8.00 -19.34
N LEU A 265 20.28 7.41 -20.34
CA LEU A 265 20.95 6.79 -21.49
C LEU A 265 21.67 7.83 -22.36
N ASN A 266 21.08 9.01 -22.58
CA ASN A 266 21.73 10.09 -23.32
C ASN A 266 22.92 10.69 -22.55
N GLU A 267 22.84 10.82 -21.22
CA GLU A 267 23.97 11.27 -20.39
C GLU A 267 25.15 10.29 -20.48
N LEU A 268 24.90 9.00 -20.23
CA LEU A 268 25.95 7.96 -20.25
C LEU A 268 26.47 7.67 -21.68
N GLY A 269 25.59 7.70 -22.68
CA GLY A 269 25.91 7.42 -24.08
C GLY A 269 26.71 8.51 -24.80
N ALA A 270 26.63 9.76 -24.34
CA ALA A 270 27.27 10.92 -24.98
C ALA A 270 28.79 10.74 -25.17
N GLN A 271 29.49 10.13 -24.20
CA GLN A 271 30.93 9.88 -24.28
C GLN A 271 31.31 8.86 -25.37
N GLN A 272 30.36 8.00 -25.75
CA GLN A 272 30.53 6.94 -26.75
C GLN A 272 29.89 7.29 -28.11
N GLY A 273 29.34 8.51 -28.23
CA GLY A 273 28.61 8.96 -29.42
C GLY A 273 27.29 8.23 -29.66
N ILE A 274 26.74 7.56 -28.64
CA ILE A 274 25.44 6.87 -28.73
C ILE A 274 24.33 7.85 -28.33
N THR A 275 23.29 7.96 -29.15
CA THR A 275 22.15 8.85 -28.90
C THR A 275 20.82 8.10 -28.91
N PHE A 276 19.88 8.60 -28.11
CA PHE A 276 18.57 8.00 -27.91
C PHE A 276 17.47 9.03 -28.10
N THR A 277 16.36 8.63 -28.72
CA THR A 277 15.18 9.46 -28.92
C THR A 277 13.94 8.81 -28.32
N LEU A 278 13.00 9.62 -27.85
CA LEU A 278 11.76 9.12 -27.24
C LEU A 278 10.91 8.39 -28.29
N GLY A 279 10.61 7.13 -28.01
CA GLY A 279 9.72 6.30 -28.80
C GLY A 279 8.26 6.41 -28.36
N LYS A 280 7.49 5.36 -28.65
CA LYS A 280 6.06 5.26 -28.32
C LYS A 280 5.81 4.08 -27.40
N GLU A 281 4.63 4.06 -26.80
CA GLU A 281 4.09 2.87 -26.14
C GLU A 281 3.73 1.83 -27.22
N LYS A 282 4.40 0.68 -27.19
CA LYS A 282 4.29 -0.43 -28.14
C LYS A 282 4.85 -1.69 -27.49
N LYS A 283 4.15 -2.81 -27.63
CA LYS A 283 4.69 -4.14 -27.29
C LYS A 283 6.03 -4.38 -27.98
N ALA A 284 7.01 -4.95 -27.26
CA ALA A 284 8.28 -5.35 -27.83
C ALA A 284 8.08 -6.38 -28.96
N ASP A 285 8.89 -6.29 -30.01
CA ASP A 285 8.78 -7.19 -31.17
C ASP A 285 9.12 -8.65 -30.80
N ASP A 286 8.39 -9.59 -31.40
CA ASP A 286 8.63 -11.02 -31.17
C ASP A 286 10.05 -11.39 -31.64
N GLY A 287 10.85 -11.98 -30.74
CA GLY A 287 12.25 -12.29 -31.00
C GLY A 287 13.24 -11.15 -30.73
N ALA A 288 12.79 -9.98 -30.24
CA ALA A 288 13.70 -8.91 -29.79
C ALA A 288 14.63 -9.40 -28.68
N ALA A 289 15.94 -9.15 -28.84
CA ALA A 289 16.98 -9.64 -27.94
C ALA A 289 17.06 -8.77 -26.67
N THR A 290 17.10 -9.38 -25.49
CA THR A 290 17.37 -8.64 -24.23
C THR A 290 18.81 -8.15 -24.25
N VAL A 291 19.02 -6.83 -24.17
CA VAL A 291 20.35 -6.21 -24.08
C VAL A 291 20.75 -5.86 -22.65
N ALA A 292 19.77 -5.57 -21.80
CA ALA A 292 19.99 -5.29 -20.38
C ALA A 292 18.76 -5.65 -19.55
N ALA A 293 18.99 -5.98 -18.27
CA ALA A 293 17.94 -6.22 -17.30
C ALA A 293 18.40 -5.87 -15.87
N VAL A 294 17.43 -5.50 -15.05
CA VAL A 294 17.50 -5.40 -13.59
C VAL A 294 16.31 -6.16 -12.99
N GLU A 295 16.49 -6.70 -11.80
CA GLU A 295 15.48 -7.46 -11.09
C GLU A 295 15.10 -6.74 -9.80
N SER A 296 13.83 -6.80 -9.44
CA SER A 296 13.29 -6.27 -8.19
C SER A 296 13.83 -7.03 -6.98
N ALA A 297 13.52 -6.54 -5.77
CA ALA A 297 13.51 -7.39 -4.57
C ALA A 297 12.58 -8.61 -4.76
N THR A 298 12.69 -9.63 -3.93
CA THR A 298 11.83 -10.82 -4.03
C THR A 298 10.35 -10.48 -3.82
N VAL A 299 9.45 -11.34 -4.31
CA VAL A 299 8.00 -11.18 -4.08
C VAL A 299 7.68 -11.09 -2.58
N SER A 300 8.35 -11.90 -1.75
CA SER A 300 8.18 -11.88 -0.29
C SER A 300 8.63 -10.56 0.36
N GLU A 301 9.75 -9.98 -0.09
CA GLU A 301 10.24 -8.69 0.41
C GLU A 301 9.30 -7.53 0.03
N GLN A 302 8.77 -7.54 -1.20
CA GLN A 302 7.79 -6.54 -1.65
C GLN A 302 6.45 -6.68 -0.92
N ALA A 303 5.96 -7.89 -0.69
CA ALA A 303 4.76 -8.15 0.09
C ALA A 303 4.94 -7.72 1.56
N THR A 304 6.13 -7.97 2.13
CA THR A 304 6.51 -7.49 3.46
C THR A 304 6.45 -5.96 3.53
N PHE A 305 7.06 -5.26 2.56
CA PHE A 305 7.01 -3.80 2.47
C PHE A 305 5.57 -3.27 2.32
N MET A 306 4.75 -3.88 1.45
CA MET A 306 3.32 -3.56 1.30
C MET A 306 2.56 -3.63 2.63
N MET A 307 2.86 -4.64 3.46
CA MET A 307 2.15 -4.88 4.71
C MET A 307 2.64 -3.98 5.86
N GLN A 308 3.96 -3.71 5.92
CA GLN A 308 4.57 -2.80 6.91
C GLN A 308 4.17 -1.34 6.68
N GLU A 309 4.36 -0.83 5.45
CA GLU A 309 4.06 0.56 5.04
C GLU A 309 2.58 0.77 4.67
N SER A 310 1.81 -0.31 4.53
CA SER A 310 0.39 -0.27 4.15
C SER A 310 0.13 0.33 2.76
N ASP A 311 1.08 0.23 1.83
CA ASP A 311 1.03 0.88 0.52
C ASP A 311 -0.14 0.38 -0.35
N ASN A 312 -0.99 1.31 -0.81
CA ASN A 312 -2.14 1.01 -1.64
C ASN A 312 -1.79 0.59 -3.07
N MET A 313 -0.90 1.32 -3.76
CA MET A 313 -0.58 1.03 -5.15
C MET A 313 0.17 -0.30 -5.27
N LEU A 314 1.07 -0.59 -4.32
CA LEU A 314 1.77 -1.87 -4.30
C LEU A 314 0.80 -3.06 -4.08
N ALA A 315 -0.29 -2.88 -3.32
CA ALA A 315 -1.32 -3.92 -3.20
C ALA A 315 -2.08 -4.17 -4.52
N GLU A 316 -2.37 -3.13 -5.30
CA GLU A 316 -2.98 -3.29 -6.63
C GLU A 316 -2.00 -3.92 -7.64
N VAL A 317 -0.71 -3.59 -7.56
CA VAL A 317 0.37 -4.23 -8.34
C VAL A 317 0.50 -5.70 -8.00
N LEU A 318 0.71 -6.03 -6.72
CA LEU A 318 0.96 -7.40 -6.29
C LEU A 318 -0.27 -8.29 -6.53
N GLY A 319 -1.49 -7.78 -6.37
CA GLY A 319 -2.70 -8.52 -6.75
C GLY A 319 -2.78 -8.81 -8.26
N ARG A 320 -2.37 -7.87 -9.13
CA ARG A 320 -2.27 -8.13 -10.59
C ARG A 320 -1.13 -9.10 -10.93
N ASN A 321 0.00 -9.00 -10.24
CA ASN A 321 1.11 -9.94 -10.41
C ASN A 321 0.73 -11.36 -9.94
N ALA A 322 -0.07 -11.49 -8.87
CA ALA A 322 -0.67 -12.76 -8.45
C ALA A 322 -1.62 -13.32 -9.53
N ALA A 323 -2.43 -12.46 -10.16
CA ALA A 323 -3.27 -12.84 -11.31
C ALA A 323 -2.42 -13.42 -12.45
N ILE A 324 -1.33 -12.75 -12.82
CA ILE A 324 -0.40 -13.20 -13.87
C ILE A 324 0.28 -14.53 -13.48
N ALA A 325 0.74 -14.68 -12.23
CA ALA A 325 1.33 -15.91 -11.72
C ALA A 325 0.35 -17.09 -11.78
N ALA A 326 -0.93 -16.85 -11.49
CA ALA A 326 -2.02 -17.81 -11.64
C ALA A 326 -2.49 -18.04 -13.10
N GLY A 327 -1.76 -17.53 -14.10
CA GLY A 327 -2.08 -17.66 -15.51
C GLY A 327 -3.34 -16.90 -15.96
N LYS A 328 -3.70 -15.82 -15.25
CA LYS A 328 -4.80 -14.90 -15.58
C LYS A 328 -4.27 -13.61 -16.20
N GLU A 329 -5.17 -12.75 -16.63
CA GLU A 329 -4.81 -11.42 -17.12
C GLU A 329 -4.29 -10.50 -15.98
N GLY A 330 -3.35 -9.62 -16.29
CA GLY A 330 -2.86 -8.56 -15.39
C GLY A 330 -3.85 -7.40 -15.20
N SER A 331 -5.12 -7.70 -14.92
CA SER A 331 -6.17 -6.69 -14.69
C SER A 331 -6.65 -6.69 -13.24
N GLY A 332 -7.11 -5.52 -12.76
CA GLY A 332 -7.68 -5.39 -11.42
C GLY A 332 -8.94 -6.22 -11.22
N GLN A 333 -9.68 -6.55 -12.30
CA GLN A 333 -10.83 -7.44 -12.20
C GLN A 333 -10.40 -8.89 -12.03
N ALA A 334 -9.48 -9.39 -12.88
CA ALA A 334 -8.95 -10.75 -12.79
C ALA A 334 -8.25 -11.01 -11.44
N ALA A 335 -7.55 -10.02 -10.88
CA ALA A 335 -6.96 -10.09 -9.55
C ALA A 335 -8.02 -10.23 -8.43
N LYS A 336 -9.11 -9.46 -8.48
CA LYS A 336 -10.21 -9.61 -7.50
C LYS A 336 -10.93 -10.95 -7.63
N ASP A 337 -11.15 -11.43 -8.85
CA ASP A 337 -11.73 -12.74 -9.11
C ASP A 337 -10.80 -13.88 -8.65
N LEU A 338 -9.47 -13.71 -8.76
CA LEU A 338 -8.48 -14.63 -8.21
C LEU A 338 -8.56 -14.68 -6.67
N VAL A 339 -8.61 -13.53 -5.99
CA VAL A 339 -8.74 -13.47 -4.53
C VAL A 339 -9.95 -14.28 -4.07
N ARG A 340 -11.13 -14.03 -4.65
CA ARG A 340 -12.36 -14.77 -4.29
C ARG A 340 -12.21 -16.28 -4.52
N SER A 341 -11.80 -16.67 -5.72
CA SER A 341 -11.70 -18.09 -6.09
C SER A 341 -10.61 -18.84 -5.33
N THR A 342 -9.56 -18.15 -4.87
CA THR A 342 -8.52 -18.74 -3.99
C THR A 342 -9.08 -19.02 -2.60
N LEU A 343 -9.78 -18.05 -1.99
CA LEU A 343 -10.43 -18.24 -0.69
C LEU A 343 -11.47 -19.38 -0.74
N GLU A 344 -12.30 -19.42 -1.79
CA GLU A 344 -13.31 -20.46 -1.99
C GLU A 344 -12.70 -21.85 -2.22
N ALA A 345 -11.58 -21.95 -2.95
CA ALA A 345 -10.84 -23.21 -3.13
C ALA A 345 -10.23 -23.73 -1.82
N ASP A 346 -9.86 -22.82 -0.93
CA ASP A 346 -9.24 -23.12 0.37
C ASP A 346 -10.27 -23.31 1.50
N GLY A 347 -11.57 -23.27 1.17
CA GLY A 347 -12.66 -23.45 2.12
C GLY A 347 -12.94 -22.23 3.02
N ILE A 348 -12.27 -21.10 2.77
CA ILE A 348 -12.44 -19.86 3.52
C ILE A 348 -13.72 -19.16 3.03
N PRO A 349 -14.66 -18.78 3.91
CA PRO A 349 -15.95 -18.24 3.51
C PRO A 349 -15.82 -16.85 2.87
N THR A 350 -16.49 -16.66 1.74
CA THR A 350 -16.60 -15.39 0.99
C THR A 350 -18.00 -14.76 1.06
N GLU A 351 -18.87 -15.28 1.94
CA GLU A 351 -20.18 -14.72 2.25
C GLU A 351 -20.03 -13.26 2.72
N GLY A 352 -20.77 -12.33 2.12
CA GLY A 352 -20.66 -10.89 2.40
C GLY A 352 -19.36 -10.20 1.94
N LEU A 353 -18.43 -10.91 1.28
CA LEU A 353 -17.24 -10.31 0.67
C LEU A 353 -17.65 -9.41 -0.50
N THR A 354 -17.26 -8.14 -0.48
CA THR A 354 -17.40 -7.18 -1.58
C THR A 354 -16.04 -6.58 -1.87
N GLN A 355 -15.57 -6.72 -3.11
CA GLN A 355 -14.24 -6.31 -3.56
C GLN A 355 -14.37 -5.24 -4.64
N THR A 356 -14.14 -3.99 -4.23
CA THR A 356 -14.10 -2.84 -5.12
C THR A 356 -12.67 -2.62 -5.62
N ASP A 357 -11.68 -2.72 -4.73
CA ASP A 357 -10.24 -2.66 -5.01
C ASP A 357 -9.50 -3.84 -4.31
N LEU A 358 -8.16 -3.82 -4.27
CA LEU A 358 -7.30 -4.82 -3.61
C LEU A 358 -6.56 -4.24 -2.40
N CYS A 359 -6.39 -2.92 -2.36
CA CYS A 359 -5.73 -2.20 -1.27
C CYS A 359 -6.62 -1.94 -0.04
N GLY A 360 -7.94 -2.01 -0.18
CA GLY A 360 -8.91 -1.72 0.88
C GLY A 360 -9.22 -0.24 1.08
N LEU A 361 -8.93 0.63 0.10
CA LEU A 361 -9.14 2.08 0.22
C LEU A 361 -10.63 2.44 0.04
N SER A 362 -11.31 1.79 -0.91
CA SER A 362 -12.74 2.04 -1.15
C SER A 362 -13.62 1.69 0.04
N MET A 363 -14.51 2.61 0.42
CA MET A 363 -15.53 2.44 1.47
C MET A 363 -16.61 1.39 1.13
N ASP A 364 -16.68 0.96 -0.14
CA ASP A 364 -17.61 -0.07 -0.59
C ASP A 364 -17.08 -1.49 -0.34
N ASN A 365 -15.78 -1.66 -0.09
CA ASN A 365 -15.22 -2.95 0.31
C ASN A 365 -15.90 -3.48 1.57
N LYS A 366 -16.21 -4.78 1.59
CA LYS A 366 -16.77 -5.49 2.75
C LYS A 366 -16.06 -6.83 2.93
N VAL A 367 -15.81 -7.24 4.17
CA VAL A 367 -15.33 -8.59 4.52
C VAL A 367 -15.83 -8.95 5.92
N THR A 368 -16.02 -10.25 6.21
CA THR A 368 -16.38 -10.71 7.56
C THR A 368 -15.14 -10.84 8.44
N HIS A 369 -15.35 -10.88 9.75
CA HIS A 369 -14.26 -11.24 10.66
C HIS A 369 -13.80 -12.68 10.46
N GLU A 370 -14.71 -13.60 10.12
CA GLU A 370 -14.40 -15.02 9.87
C GLU A 370 -13.47 -15.20 8.67
N THR A 371 -13.74 -14.56 7.53
CA THR A 371 -12.83 -14.57 6.37
C THR A 371 -11.42 -14.14 6.78
N LEU A 372 -11.30 -13.02 7.51
CA LEU A 372 -10.00 -12.48 7.93
C LEU A 372 -9.28 -13.39 8.94
N THR A 373 -9.98 -13.94 9.93
CA THR A 373 -9.33 -14.80 10.94
C THR A 373 -8.97 -16.18 10.39
N GLN A 374 -9.75 -16.74 9.47
CA GLN A 374 -9.39 -17.98 8.79
C GLN A 374 -8.17 -17.81 7.87
N ILE A 375 -8.04 -16.67 7.17
CA ILE A 375 -6.82 -16.35 6.39
C ILE A 375 -5.59 -16.32 7.31
N VAL A 376 -5.64 -15.56 8.40
CA VAL A 376 -4.51 -15.49 9.36
C VAL A 376 -4.25 -16.86 9.99
N ARG A 377 -5.28 -17.69 10.22
CA ARG A 377 -5.12 -19.06 10.73
C ARG A 377 -4.34 -19.95 9.77
N ALA A 378 -4.67 -19.90 8.48
CA ALA A 378 -3.95 -20.64 7.46
C ALA A 378 -2.47 -20.22 7.37
N MET A 379 -2.18 -18.92 7.48
CA MET A 379 -0.80 -18.42 7.56
C MET A 379 -0.06 -18.92 8.81
N VAL A 380 -0.67 -18.80 10.00
CA VAL A 380 -0.08 -19.21 11.30
C VAL A 380 0.20 -20.72 11.36
N ASN A 381 -0.66 -21.54 10.76
CA ASN A 381 -0.51 -22.99 10.71
C ASN A 381 0.35 -23.49 9.52
N ASP A 382 0.97 -22.57 8.76
CA ASP A 382 1.75 -22.84 7.54
C ASP A 382 0.98 -23.68 6.48
N GLU A 383 -0.34 -23.51 6.43
CA GLU A 383 -1.20 -24.24 5.50
C GLU A 383 -0.81 -23.85 4.06
N ASN A 384 -0.27 -24.81 3.29
CA ASN A 384 0.28 -24.61 1.95
C ASN A 384 1.58 -23.75 1.89
N GLY A 385 2.37 -23.67 2.97
CA GLY A 385 3.64 -22.92 2.99
C GLY A 385 3.47 -21.41 3.19
N LEU A 386 2.32 -20.98 3.73
CA LEU A 386 1.94 -19.58 3.87
C LEU A 386 2.62 -18.81 5.01
N SER A 387 3.45 -19.46 5.83
CA SER A 387 4.13 -18.79 6.95
C SER A 387 4.99 -17.60 6.53
N ALA A 388 5.47 -17.55 5.28
CA ALA A 388 6.19 -16.41 4.71
C ALA A 388 5.40 -15.08 4.78
N ALA A 389 4.07 -15.13 4.63
CA ALA A 389 3.18 -13.96 4.72
C ALA A 389 3.24 -13.27 6.10
N LEU A 390 3.50 -14.04 7.17
CA LEU A 390 3.51 -13.54 8.55
C LEU A 390 4.62 -12.51 8.79
N SER A 391 5.70 -12.52 8.00
CA SER A 391 6.79 -11.54 8.08
C SER A 391 6.34 -10.12 7.75
N GLY A 392 5.31 -9.98 6.91
CA GLY A 392 4.71 -8.69 6.58
C GLY A 392 3.94 -8.03 7.72
N PHE A 393 3.52 -8.77 8.74
CA PHE A 393 2.65 -8.24 9.80
C PHE A 393 3.45 -7.31 10.75
N PRO A 394 3.08 -6.02 10.85
CA PRO A 394 3.69 -5.07 11.79
C PRO A 394 3.69 -5.56 13.24
N VAL A 395 4.73 -5.21 14.01
CA VAL A 395 4.86 -5.57 15.43
C VAL A 395 4.37 -4.43 16.31
N ALA A 396 3.49 -4.76 17.27
CA ALA A 396 2.99 -3.85 18.29
C ALA A 396 4.11 -3.10 19.02
N GLY A 397 4.17 -1.78 18.84
CA GLY A 397 5.17 -0.90 19.45
C GLY A 397 6.61 -1.17 19.00
N GLY A 398 6.80 -1.68 17.77
CA GLY A 398 8.12 -2.10 17.26
C GLY A 398 8.36 -2.10 15.74
N SER A 399 7.35 -2.12 14.86
CA SER A 399 7.59 -1.97 13.41
C SER A 399 6.40 -1.42 12.61
N GLY A 400 6.69 -0.81 11.46
CA GLY A 400 5.72 -0.34 10.46
C GLY A 400 4.59 0.50 11.06
N THR A 401 3.39 0.35 10.53
CA THR A 401 2.17 1.05 11.05
C THR A 401 1.77 0.74 12.51
N LEU A 402 2.52 -0.09 13.25
CA LEU A 402 2.34 -0.32 14.70
C LEU A 402 3.50 0.21 15.56
N GLU A 403 4.56 0.77 14.99
CA GLU A 403 5.75 1.29 15.70
C GLU A 403 5.37 2.27 16.82
N SER A 404 4.57 3.28 16.50
CA SER A 404 4.11 4.32 17.44
C SER A 404 2.73 4.02 18.05
N ARG A 405 2.40 2.74 18.26
CA ARG A 405 1.17 2.28 18.93
C ARG A 405 1.51 1.37 20.12
N PHE A 406 0.51 1.08 20.96
CA PHE A 406 0.71 0.34 22.21
C PHE A 406 1.68 1.04 23.17
N ASP A 407 1.72 2.37 23.15
CA ASP A 407 2.59 3.21 24.00
C ASP A 407 2.00 3.46 25.40
N ASP A 408 0.68 3.28 25.54
CA ASP A 408 -0.02 3.36 26.82
C ASP A 408 0.28 2.17 27.76
N SER A 409 0.40 2.45 29.06
CA SER A 409 0.67 1.42 30.08
C SER A 409 -0.39 0.30 30.16
N ALA A 410 -1.63 0.59 29.74
CA ALA A 410 -2.72 -0.39 29.65
C ALA A 410 -2.61 -1.32 28.42
N GLU A 411 -1.74 -0.99 27.48
CA GLU A 411 -1.56 -1.66 26.19
C GLU A 411 -0.23 -2.44 26.12
N ALA A 412 0.67 -2.17 27.07
CA ALA A 412 2.03 -2.71 27.17
C ALA A 412 2.13 -4.25 27.04
N ALA A 413 1.11 -5.00 27.46
CA ALA A 413 1.09 -6.47 27.37
C ALA A 413 1.17 -7.01 25.93
N ALA A 414 0.73 -6.22 24.93
CA ALA A 414 0.82 -6.60 23.51
C ALA A 414 2.17 -6.27 22.85
N ARG A 415 2.97 -5.35 23.43
CA ARG A 415 4.20 -4.85 22.79
C ARG A 415 5.20 -5.98 22.52
N GLY A 416 5.73 -6.02 21.30
CA GLY A 416 6.68 -7.06 20.86
C GLY A 416 6.08 -8.45 20.60
N TYR A 417 4.82 -8.69 20.97
CA TYR A 417 4.17 -10.01 20.87
C TYR A 417 3.01 -10.02 19.87
N ALA A 418 2.15 -9.00 19.90
CA ALA A 418 1.06 -8.88 18.94
C ALA A 418 1.58 -8.41 17.58
N ARG A 419 1.11 -9.06 16.52
CA ARG A 419 1.48 -8.82 15.12
C ARG A 419 0.22 -8.66 14.30
N GLY A 420 0.03 -7.51 13.65
CA GLY A 420 -1.26 -7.22 13.01
C GLY A 420 -1.20 -6.19 11.91
N LYS A 421 -1.91 -6.45 10.81
CA LYS A 421 -2.14 -5.44 9.79
C LYS A 421 -3.17 -4.43 10.30
N THR A 422 -2.83 -3.16 10.16
CA THR A 422 -3.68 -2.02 10.44
C THR A 422 -4.58 -1.66 9.26
N GLY A 423 -5.73 -1.09 9.57
CA GLY A 423 -6.59 -0.37 8.65
C GLY A 423 -6.96 0.99 9.23
N THR A 424 -6.88 2.05 8.42
CA THR A 424 -7.32 3.40 8.79
C THR A 424 -7.93 4.08 7.57
N LEU A 425 -9.16 4.57 7.73
CA LEU A 425 -9.84 5.54 6.85
C LEU A 425 -10.56 6.55 7.74
N ASN A 426 -11.08 7.63 7.17
CA ASN A 426 -11.76 8.72 7.91
C ASN A 426 -12.89 8.26 8.85
N LYS A 427 -13.51 7.10 8.60
CA LYS A 427 -14.60 6.52 9.43
C LYS A 427 -14.37 5.05 9.82
N VAL A 428 -13.14 4.55 9.67
CA VAL A 428 -12.80 3.14 9.89
C VAL A 428 -11.45 3.02 10.57
N ILE A 429 -11.37 2.28 11.68
CA ILE A 429 -10.12 1.77 12.23
C ILE A 429 -10.23 0.25 12.33
N ALA A 430 -9.18 -0.46 11.94
CA ALA A 430 -9.14 -1.91 11.97
C ALA A 430 -7.75 -2.42 12.41
N LEU A 431 -7.72 -3.60 13.02
CA LEU A 431 -6.50 -4.33 13.36
C LEU A 431 -6.81 -5.83 13.38
N THR A 432 -6.19 -6.58 12.48
CA THR A 432 -6.35 -8.04 12.37
C THR A 432 -4.97 -8.68 12.32
N GLY A 433 -4.79 -9.77 13.05
CA GLY A 433 -3.48 -10.35 13.28
C GLY A 433 -3.52 -11.48 14.30
N TYR A 434 -2.36 -11.74 14.91
CA TYR A 434 -2.17 -12.80 15.88
C TYR A 434 -1.25 -12.35 17.02
N THR A 435 -1.27 -13.09 18.12
CA THR A 435 -0.42 -12.85 19.30
C THR A 435 -0.11 -14.17 19.99
N GLU A 436 1.07 -14.28 20.60
CA GLU A 436 1.50 -15.44 21.37
C GLU A 436 1.41 -15.14 22.88
N ARG A 437 0.72 -16.02 23.61
CA ARG A 437 0.59 -15.93 25.07
C ARG A 437 1.76 -16.61 25.79
N ASP A 438 1.91 -16.32 27.08
CA ASP A 438 2.96 -16.86 27.97
C ASP A 438 3.07 -18.39 28.01
N ASN A 439 1.99 -19.09 27.67
CA ASN A 439 1.86 -20.55 27.62
C ASN A 439 2.07 -21.16 26.22
N GLY A 440 2.45 -20.36 25.22
CA GLY A 440 2.60 -20.76 23.82
C GLY A 440 1.28 -20.86 23.04
N GLN A 441 0.13 -20.49 23.63
CA GLN A 441 -1.13 -20.42 22.91
C GLN A 441 -1.11 -19.23 21.93
N VAL A 442 -1.24 -19.51 20.64
CA VAL A 442 -1.34 -18.48 19.60
C VAL A 442 -2.82 -18.15 19.36
N LEU A 443 -3.17 -16.89 19.58
CA LEU A 443 -4.51 -16.37 19.39
C LEU A 443 -4.56 -15.44 18.18
N ILE A 444 -5.60 -15.60 17.37
CA ILE A 444 -5.87 -14.76 16.20
C ILE A 444 -6.97 -13.79 16.59
N TYR A 445 -6.77 -12.51 16.32
CA TYR A 445 -7.72 -11.45 16.61
C TYR A 445 -8.11 -10.70 15.34
N SER A 446 -9.34 -10.21 15.31
CA SER A 446 -9.80 -9.30 14.27
C SER A 446 -10.76 -8.31 14.89
N PHE A 447 -10.34 -7.04 15.01
CA PHE A 447 -11.16 -5.94 15.52
C PHE A 447 -11.33 -4.87 14.42
N ILE A 448 -12.57 -4.44 14.21
CA ILE A 448 -12.92 -3.42 13.22
C ILE A 448 -13.93 -2.49 13.89
N THR A 449 -13.73 -1.19 13.75
CA THR A 449 -14.75 -0.18 14.08
C THR A 449 -15.08 0.63 12.84
N ASN A 450 -16.38 0.75 12.55
CA ASN A 450 -16.93 1.53 11.45
C ASN A 450 -17.78 2.69 11.98
N ASN A 451 -18.05 3.71 11.16
CA ASN A 451 -18.71 4.95 11.57
C ASN A 451 -17.93 5.69 12.68
N VAL A 452 -16.60 5.66 12.59
CA VAL A 452 -15.72 6.27 13.58
C VAL A 452 -15.89 7.79 13.61
N THR A 453 -15.99 8.37 14.81
CA THR A 453 -16.02 9.82 15.04
C THR A 453 -14.74 10.36 15.67
N ASP A 454 -13.97 9.51 16.34
CA ASP A 454 -12.64 9.82 16.88
C ASP A 454 -11.70 8.65 16.54
N THR A 455 -10.74 8.90 15.64
CA THR A 455 -9.80 7.89 15.16
C THR A 455 -8.69 7.57 16.14
N ALA A 456 -8.38 8.47 17.09
CA ALA A 456 -7.41 8.21 18.15
C ALA A 456 -8.03 7.33 19.22
N GLN A 457 -9.20 7.70 19.75
CA GLN A 457 -9.93 6.88 20.72
C GLN A 457 -10.22 5.47 20.16
N ALA A 458 -10.56 5.36 18.88
CA ALA A 458 -10.75 4.09 18.20
C ALA A 458 -9.48 3.22 18.13
N LYS A 459 -8.30 3.83 17.90
CA LYS A 459 -7.01 3.11 17.91
C LYS A 459 -6.70 2.56 19.30
N ASN A 460 -6.69 3.39 20.34
CA ASN A 460 -6.40 2.94 21.72
C ASN A 460 -7.43 1.91 22.23
N THR A 461 -8.71 2.03 21.83
CA THR A 461 -9.73 1.02 22.17
C THR A 461 -9.41 -0.35 21.56
N ILE A 462 -8.93 -0.37 20.32
CA ILE A 462 -8.51 -1.60 19.63
C ILE A 462 -7.19 -2.14 20.20
N ASP A 463 -6.21 -1.27 20.49
CA ASP A 463 -4.92 -1.68 21.04
C ASP A 463 -5.06 -2.26 22.46
N ARG A 464 -5.87 -1.62 23.31
CA ARG A 464 -6.26 -2.18 24.61
C ARG A 464 -7.01 -3.50 24.50
N SER A 465 -7.82 -3.69 23.45
CA SER A 465 -8.48 -4.98 23.19
C SER A 465 -7.45 -6.06 22.84
N VAL A 466 -6.48 -5.76 21.97
CA VAL A 466 -5.38 -6.67 21.60
C VAL A 466 -4.44 -6.95 22.79
N ALA A 467 -4.22 -5.99 23.69
CA ALA A 467 -3.48 -6.18 24.92
C ALA A 467 -4.17 -7.15 25.89
N VAL A 468 -5.51 -7.09 26.00
CA VAL A 468 -6.32 -8.07 26.74
C VAL A 468 -6.23 -9.47 26.12
N VAL A 469 -6.26 -9.58 24.78
CA VAL A 469 -6.07 -10.87 24.08
C VAL A 469 -4.68 -11.45 24.33
N THR A 470 -3.65 -10.60 24.34
CA THR A 470 -2.26 -11.03 24.55
C THR A 470 -1.98 -11.41 26.00
N ASN A 471 -2.52 -10.63 26.96
CA ASN A 471 -2.32 -10.68 28.42
C ASN A 471 -1.54 -11.92 28.91
N ARG A 472 -0.21 -11.76 28.94
CA ARG A 472 0.73 -12.79 29.38
C ARG A 472 0.59 -13.02 30.88
#